data_AF-A0A9E2U2K5-F1
#
_entry.id   AF-A0A9E2U2K5-F1
#
_cell.length_a   1.000
_cell.length_b   1.000
_cell.length_c   1.000
_cell.angle_alpha   90.00
_cell.angle_beta   90.00
_cell.angle_gamma   90.00
#
_symmetry.space_group_name_H-M   'P 1'
#
loop_
_entity.id
_entity.type
_entity.pdbx_description
1 polymer ?
#
loop_
_entity_poly.entity_id
_entity_poly.type
_entity_poly.pdbx_seq_one_letter_code
_entity_poly.pdbx_strand_id
1 'polypeptide(L)'
;MAGVPPCEVPQVLRTPSSSGRTGPHPPFEGNYARSVPRDRNEPVRLTRIYTRGGDAGETSLGDGSRVSKLDPRIVAYGIVDELNSHIGVVLAGELPESLREPLARVQNELFDVGADLSVPIEVEDRLRVTQPMIDRLEADCDELNAALPELKSFVLPGGSEPASRLHVARTVARRAEIASLQADVSPLARVYLNRLSDLLFIAARTANAADGVDEPLWRPGA
;
A
#
# COMPACT_ATOMS: atom_id res chain seq x y z
N MET A 1 25.51 22.04 45.73
CA MET A 1 24.78 21.44 44.60
C MET A 1 23.54 20.77 45.16
N ALA A 2 22.37 21.24 44.74
CA ALA A 2 21.08 20.93 45.33
C ALA A 2 20.64 19.48 45.03
N GLY A 3 20.15 18.78 46.07
CA GLY A 3 19.52 17.48 45.94
C GLY A 3 18.10 17.60 45.37
N VAL A 4 17.78 16.75 44.41
CA VAL A 4 16.45 16.63 43.80
C VAL A 4 15.48 16.03 44.83
N PRO A 5 14.29 16.63 45.09
CA PRO A 5 13.30 16.03 45.97
C PRO A 5 12.57 14.85 45.30
N PRO A 6 12.05 13.87 46.06
CA PRO A 6 11.34 12.74 45.51
C PRO A 6 9.98 13.15 44.92
N CYS A 7 9.62 12.52 43.79
CA CYS A 7 8.36 12.71 43.09
C CYS A 7 7.22 12.04 43.88
N GLU A 8 6.27 12.83 44.40
CA GLU A 8 5.03 12.30 44.99
C GLU A 8 4.09 11.81 43.88
N VAL A 9 3.67 10.55 43.97
CA VAL A 9 2.67 9.95 43.09
C VAL A 9 1.28 10.27 43.66
N PRO A 10 0.37 10.93 42.91
CA PRO A 10 -0.98 11.17 43.39
C PRO A 10 -1.74 9.84 43.50
N GLN A 11 -2.17 9.50 44.71
CA GLN A 11 -3.23 8.51 44.89
C GLN A 11 -4.54 9.09 44.35
N VAL A 12 -5.27 8.26 43.58
CA VAL A 12 -6.74 8.13 43.52
C VAL A 12 -7.18 7.93 42.07
N LEU A 13 -7.42 6.67 41.70
CA LEU A 13 -8.59 6.23 40.96
C LEU A 13 -8.85 4.77 41.36
N ARG A 14 -9.71 4.60 42.36
CA ARG A 14 -10.22 3.29 42.79
C ARG A 14 -11.08 2.74 41.66
N THR A 15 -10.72 1.57 41.13
CA THR A 15 -11.59 0.81 40.23
C THR A 15 -12.77 0.23 41.04
N PRO A 16 -14.02 0.31 40.54
CA PRO A 16 -15.09 -0.49 41.12
C PRO A 16 -14.89 -1.96 40.77
N SER A 17 -15.21 -2.80 41.76
CA SER A 17 -15.16 -4.26 41.76
C SER A 17 -15.79 -4.91 40.53
N SER A 18 -15.10 -5.92 40.00
CA SER A 18 -15.60 -6.89 39.04
C SER A 18 -16.72 -7.75 39.63
N SER A 19 -17.96 -7.51 39.20
CA SER A 19 -19.03 -8.50 39.35
C SER A 19 -19.96 -8.48 38.14
N GLY A 20 -19.99 -9.61 37.42
CA GLY A 20 -21.12 -10.02 36.58
C GLY A 20 -21.13 -9.58 35.12
N ARG A 21 -20.48 -10.36 34.25
CA ARG A 21 -21.03 -10.81 32.94
C ARG A 21 -20.04 -11.76 32.24
N THR A 22 -20.02 -13.01 32.68
CA THR A 22 -19.48 -14.14 31.91
C THR A 22 -20.66 -14.86 31.28
N GLY A 23 -21.00 -14.48 30.06
CA GLY A 23 -21.93 -15.23 29.21
C GLY A 23 -21.47 -15.07 27.75
N PRO A 24 -21.59 -16.12 26.91
CA PRO A 24 -21.25 -15.99 25.50
C PRO A 24 -22.12 -14.91 24.87
N HIS A 25 -21.49 -14.01 24.11
CA HIS A 25 -22.24 -13.07 23.28
C HIS A 25 -23.12 -13.87 22.31
N PRO A 26 -24.40 -13.49 22.12
CA PRO A 26 -25.24 -14.17 21.15
C PRO A 26 -24.59 -14.06 19.76
N PRO A 27 -24.67 -15.11 18.92
CA PRO A 27 -24.22 -15.03 17.54
C PRO A 27 -24.94 -13.88 16.85
N PHE A 28 -24.20 -13.08 16.11
CA PHE A 28 -24.76 -12.00 15.32
C PHE A 28 -25.50 -12.64 14.15
N GLU A 29 -26.84 -12.71 14.23
CA GLU A 29 -27.70 -13.00 13.07
C GLU A 29 -27.69 -11.78 12.14
N GLY A 30 -26.53 -11.51 11.55
CA GLY A 30 -26.40 -10.63 10.41
C GLY A 30 -26.94 -11.37 9.21
N ASN A 31 -28.15 -11.02 8.80
CA ASN A 31 -28.76 -11.46 7.56
C ASN A 31 -27.72 -11.28 6.43
N TYR A 32 -27.14 -12.38 5.93
CA TYR A 32 -26.29 -12.40 4.73
C TYR A 32 -27.21 -12.16 3.53
N ALA A 33 -27.83 -10.98 3.51
CA ALA A 33 -28.67 -10.52 2.44
C ALA A 33 -27.78 -10.41 1.21
N ARG A 34 -28.18 -11.11 0.15
CA ARG A 34 -27.62 -11.07 -1.21
C ARG A 34 -27.03 -9.68 -1.49
N SER A 35 -25.73 -9.65 -1.75
CA SER A 35 -25.01 -8.43 -2.09
C SER A 35 -25.65 -7.79 -3.31
N VAL A 36 -26.35 -6.68 -3.11
CA VAL A 36 -26.77 -5.81 -4.21
C VAL A 36 -25.49 -5.34 -4.91
N PRO A 37 -25.38 -5.44 -6.26
CA PRO A 37 -24.24 -4.91 -6.99
C PRO A 37 -24.07 -3.43 -6.64
N ARG A 38 -22.88 -3.04 -6.15
CA ARG A 38 -22.57 -1.63 -5.87
C ARG A 38 -22.28 -0.90 -7.19
N ASP A 39 -22.73 0.35 -7.28
CA ASP A 39 -22.30 1.27 -8.34
C ASP A 39 -20.78 1.49 -8.20
N ARG A 40 -20.06 1.37 -9.31
CA ARG A 40 -18.61 1.62 -9.40
C ARG A 40 -18.21 3.05 -8.99
N ASN A 41 -19.13 4.01 -9.07
CA ASN A 41 -18.88 5.41 -8.74
C ASN A 41 -19.26 5.78 -7.30
N GLU A 42 -19.88 4.87 -6.53
CA GLU A 42 -20.25 5.15 -5.14
C GLU A 42 -19.05 4.93 -4.20
N PRO A 43 -18.62 5.94 -3.42
CA PRO A 43 -17.52 5.78 -2.49
C PRO A 43 -17.86 4.77 -1.39
N VAL A 44 -16.89 3.93 -1.03
CA VAL A 44 -17.06 2.91 0.01
C VAL A 44 -17.30 3.59 1.36
N ARG A 45 -18.50 3.41 1.93
CA ARG A 45 -18.83 3.92 3.26
C ARG A 45 -18.35 2.98 4.36
N LEU A 46 -17.38 3.45 5.13
CA LEU A 46 -16.87 2.76 6.33
C LEU A 46 -17.55 3.31 7.59
N THR A 47 -18.63 2.67 8.05
CA THR A 47 -19.39 3.11 9.25
C THR A 47 -18.97 2.39 10.53
N ARG A 48 -18.53 1.12 10.44
CA ARG A 48 -17.88 0.37 11.52
C ARG A 48 -16.70 -0.38 10.94
N ILE A 49 -15.51 -0.15 11.50
CA ILE A 49 -14.26 -0.73 11.00
C ILE A 49 -14.11 -2.19 11.44
N TYR A 50 -14.33 -2.51 12.72
CA TYR A 50 -14.26 -3.89 13.21
C TYR A 50 -15.65 -4.55 13.17
N THR A 51 -15.72 -5.75 12.60
CA THR A 51 -16.98 -6.53 12.48
C THR A 51 -16.90 -7.93 13.09
N ARG A 52 -15.70 -8.39 13.46
CA ARG A 52 -15.39 -9.79 13.87
C ARG A 52 -15.66 -10.85 12.78
N GLY A 53 -16.11 -10.44 11.60
CA GLY A 53 -16.48 -11.35 10.51
C GLY A 53 -15.32 -12.13 9.90
N GLY A 54 -14.07 -11.83 10.28
CA GLY A 54 -12.87 -12.52 9.83
C GLY A 54 -12.06 -13.19 10.94
N ASP A 55 -12.61 -13.34 12.14
CA ASP A 55 -11.92 -13.94 13.30
C ASP A 55 -11.65 -15.44 13.08
N ALA A 56 -12.45 -16.10 12.25
CA ALA A 56 -12.25 -17.49 11.83
C ALA A 56 -11.18 -17.65 10.72
N GLY A 57 -10.48 -16.58 10.34
CA GLY A 57 -9.44 -16.63 9.31
C GLY A 57 -9.94 -16.44 7.87
N GLU A 58 -11.21 -16.09 7.67
CA GLU A 58 -11.80 -15.80 6.36
C GLU A 58 -12.08 -14.31 6.16
N THR A 59 -12.32 -13.91 4.91
CA THR A 59 -12.72 -12.55 4.54
C THR A 59 -13.55 -12.58 3.25
N SER A 60 -14.14 -11.44 2.89
CA SER A 60 -14.89 -11.30 1.63
C SER A 60 -14.03 -10.65 0.54
N LEU A 61 -14.11 -11.17 -0.68
CA LEU A 61 -13.61 -10.54 -1.90
C LEU A 61 -14.51 -9.38 -2.33
N GLY A 62 -14.08 -8.61 -3.35
CA GLY A 62 -14.84 -7.47 -3.87
C GLY A 62 -16.17 -7.84 -4.54
N ASP A 63 -16.34 -9.11 -4.95
CA ASP A 63 -17.61 -9.67 -5.42
C ASP A 63 -18.53 -10.18 -4.30
N GLY A 64 -18.05 -10.16 -3.04
CA GLY A 64 -18.75 -10.63 -1.86
C GLY A 64 -18.51 -12.09 -1.49
N SER A 65 -17.84 -12.88 -2.34
CA SER A 65 -17.50 -14.27 -2.04
C SER A 65 -16.58 -14.38 -0.82
N ARG A 66 -16.69 -15.48 -0.07
CA ARG A 66 -15.91 -15.72 1.15
C ARG A 66 -14.74 -16.64 0.86
N VAL A 67 -13.54 -16.20 1.24
CA VAL A 67 -12.28 -16.92 1.03
C VAL A 67 -11.43 -16.91 2.29
N SER A 68 -10.49 -17.85 2.38
CA SER A 68 -9.44 -17.82 3.41
C SER A 68 -8.61 -16.53 3.27
N LYS A 69 -8.14 -15.96 4.39
CA LYS A 69 -7.16 -14.86 4.38
C LYS A 69 -5.81 -15.26 3.78
N LEU A 70 -5.57 -16.55 3.58
CA LEU A 70 -4.41 -17.08 2.88
C LEU A 70 -4.61 -17.22 1.37
N ASP A 71 -5.80 -16.88 0.85
CA ASP A 71 -6.05 -16.91 -0.59
C ASP A 71 -5.06 -15.99 -1.33
N PRO A 72 -4.45 -16.45 -2.44
CA PRO A 72 -3.46 -15.67 -3.18
C PRO A 72 -3.93 -14.26 -3.58
N ARG A 73 -5.23 -14.06 -3.86
CA ARG A 73 -5.78 -12.73 -4.21
C ARG A 73 -5.73 -11.79 -3.01
N ILE A 74 -6.08 -12.29 -1.82
CA ILE A 74 -6.00 -11.54 -0.55
C ILE A 74 -4.56 -11.09 -0.31
N VAL A 75 -3.61 -12.00 -0.48
CA VAL A 75 -2.19 -11.70 -0.32
C VAL A 75 -1.75 -10.64 -1.33
N ALA A 76 -2.14 -10.78 -2.61
CA ALA A 76 -1.74 -9.85 -3.66
C ALA A 76 -2.22 -8.41 -3.40
N TYR A 77 -3.51 -8.19 -3.19
CA TYR A 77 -4.01 -6.83 -2.94
C TYR A 77 -3.64 -6.31 -1.54
N GLY A 78 -3.38 -7.19 -0.56
CA GLY A 78 -2.83 -6.81 0.73
C GLY A 78 -1.42 -6.22 0.62
N ILE A 79 -0.58 -6.75 -0.27
CA ILE A 79 0.74 -6.17 -0.55
C ILE A 79 0.62 -4.86 -1.34
N VAL A 80 -0.42 -4.71 -2.17
CA VAL A 80 -0.73 -3.41 -2.81
C VAL A 80 -1.09 -2.34 -1.79
N ASP A 81 -1.85 -2.68 -0.75
CA ASP A 81 -2.13 -1.77 0.37
C ASP A 81 -0.86 -1.41 1.18
N GLU A 82 0.03 -2.39 1.38
CA GLU A 82 1.35 -2.17 1.99
C GLU A 82 2.21 -1.21 1.14
N LEU A 83 2.24 -1.40 -0.18
CA LEU A 83 2.91 -0.49 -1.11
C LEU A 83 2.34 0.92 -1.01
N ASN A 84 1.01 1.03 -1.03
CA ASN A 84 0.32 2.32 -0.95
C ASN A 84 0.67 3.06 0.36
N SER A 85 0.76 2.32 1.47
CA SER A 85 1.21 2.84 2.77
C SER A 85 2.66 3.34 2.73
N HIS A 86 3.57 2.62 2.07
CA HIS A 86 4.96 3.08 1.89
C HIS A 86 5.04 4.36 1.05
N ILE A 87 4.23 4.49 0.00
CA ILE A 87 4.15 5.74 -0.78
C ILE A 87 3.59 6.88 0.07
N GLY A 88 2.62 6.61 0.96
CA GLY A 88 2.13 7.59 1.93
C GLY A 88 3.23 8.09 2.87
N VAL A 89 4.13 7.21 3.32
CA VAL A 89 5.30 7.59 4.14
C VAL A 89 6.30 8.47 3.36
N VAL A 90 6.45 8.24 2.05
CA VAL A 90 7.25 9.11 1.17
C VAL A 90 6.58 10.49 1.06
N LEU A 91 5.29 10.53 0.73
CA LEU A 91 4.52 11.77 0.55
C LEU A 91 4.39 12.62 1.82
N ALA A 92 4.48 12.02 3.00
CA ALA A 92 4.51 12.74 4.28
C ALA A 92 5.81 13.54 4.50
N GLY A 93 6.88 13.23 3.76
CA GLY A 93 8.15 13.95 3.80
C GLY A 93 8.20 15.16 2.87
N GLU A 94 9.33 15.87 2.90
CA GLU A 94 9.66 16.90 1.92
C GLU A 94 10.07 16.26 0.59
N LEU A 95 9.46 16.74 -0.50
CA LEU A 95 9.64 16.23 -1.85
C LEU A 95 9.46 17.39 -2.84
N PRO A 96 10.20 17.41 -3.95
CA PRO A 96 9.89 18.30 -5.06
C PRO A 96 8.51 17.97 -5.64
N GLU A 97 7.82 18.98 -6.16
CA GLU A 97 6.45 18.83 -6.71
C GLU A 97 6.41 17.83 -7.88
N SER A 98 7.48 17.78 -8.67
CA SER A 98 7.67 16.81 -9.76
C SER A 98 7.61 15.35 -9.31
N LEU A 99 7.85 15.05 -8.03
CA LEU A 99 7.67 13.72 -7.45
C LEU A 99 6.33 13.62 -6.71
N ARG A 100 5.89 14.69 -6.05
CA ARG A 100 4.67 14.68 -5.24
C ARG A 100 3.43 14.40 -6.07
N GLU A 101 3.26 15.08 -7.20
CA GLU A 101 2.06 14.93 -8.05
C GLU A 101 1.92 13.50 -8.61
N PRO A 102 2.93 12.90 -9.27
CA PRO A 102 2.85 11.53 -9.75
C PRO A 102 2.60 10.51 -8.62
N LEU A 103 3.28 10.66 -7.48
CA LEU A 103 3.12 9.72 -6.36
C LEU A 103 1.74 9.81 -5.70
N ALA A 104 1.15 11.01 -5.60
CA ALA A 104 -0.20 11.19 -5.09
C ALA A 104 -1.24 10.55 -6.03
N ARG A 105 -1.06 10.71 -7.35
CA ARG A 105 -1.88 10.01 -8.35
C ARG A 105 -1.75 8.49 -8.23
N VAL A 106 -0.52 7.98 -8.08
CA VAL A 106 -0.26 6.55 -7.86
C VAL A 106 -0.97 6.02 -6.62
N GLN A 107 -1.02 6.75 -5.49
CA GLN A 107 -1.78 6.27 -4.32
C GLN A 107 -3.27 6.03 -4.63
N ASN A 108 -3.87 6.89 -5.45
CA ASN A 108 -5.25 6.71 -5.88
C ASN A 108 -5.38 5.51 -6.84
N GLU A 109 -4.50 5.44 -7.85
CA GLU A 109 -4.50 4.32 -8.80
C GLU A 109 -4.21 2.96 -8.12
N LEU A 110 -3.45 2.92 -7.03
CA LEU A 110 -3.24 1.69 -6.25
C LEU A 110 -4.51 1.20 -5.55
N PHE A 111 -5.47 2.07 -5.23
CA PHE A 111 -6.80 1.62 -4.81
C PHE A 111 -7.55 0.97 -5.97
N ASP A 112 -7.45 1.52 -7.19
CA ASP A 112 -8.05 0.93 -8.38
C ASP A 112 -7.43 -0.44 -8.71
N VAL A 113 -6.10 -0.54 -8.59
CA VAL A 113 -5.36 -1.81 -8.71
C VAL A 113 -5.84 -2.80 -7.65
N GLY A 114 -5.94 -2.38 -6.38
CA GLY A 114 -6.46 -3.22 -5.31
C GLY A 114 -7.89 -3.70 -5.57
N ALA A 115 -8.75 -2.83 -6.09
CA ALA A 115 -10.12 -3.17 -6.46
C ALA A 115 -10.15 -4.22 -7.59
N ASP A 116 -9.34 -4.05 -8.63
CA ASP A 116 -9.22 -5.02 -9.73
C ASP A 116 -8.78 -6.39 -9.21
N LEU A 117 -7.70 -6.43 -8.41
CA LEU A 117 -7.17 -7.66 -7.83
C LEU A 117 -8.14 -8.35 -6.85
N SER A 118 -9.03 -7.59 -6.21
CA SER A 118 -9.99 -8.10 -5.24
C SER A 118 -11.18 -8.84 -5.88
N VAL A 119 -11.35 -8.75 -7.20
CA VAL A 119 -12.50 -9.33 -7.92
C VAL A 119 -12.02 -10.30 -9.00
N PRO A 120 -12.51 -11.56 -9.03
CA PRO A 120 -12.17 -12.51 -10.10
C PRO A 120 -12.37 -11.92 -11.50
N ILE A 121 -11.49 -12.27 -12.44
CA ILE A 121 -11.40 -11.61 -13.75
C ILE A 121 -12.65 -11.85 -14.60
N GLU A 122 -13.34 -12.96 -14.37
CA GLU A 122 -14.57 -13.37 -15.07
C GLU A 122 -15.79 -12.52 -14.70
N VAL A 123 -15.69 -11.72 -13.61
CA VAL A 123 -16.77 -10.81 -13.20
C VAL A 123 -16.71 -9.54 -14.04
N GLU A 124 -17.73 -9.35 -14.87
CA GLU A 124 -17.91 -8.17 -15.72
C GLU A 124 -18.35 -6.92 -14.94
N ASP A 125 -18.27 -5.75 -15.57
CA ASP A 125 -18.71 -4.44 -15.03
C ASP A 125 -18.05 -4.01 -13.72
N ARG A 126 -16.77 -4.35 -13.54
CA ARG A 126 -15.95 -3.97 -12.38
C ARG A 126 -14.86 -2.99 -12.75
N LEU A 127 -14.36 -2.28 -11.75
CA LEU A 127 -13.18 -1.43 -11.91
C LEU A 127 -11.97 -2.31 -12.24
N ARG A 128 -11.27 -1.97 -13.33
CA ARG A 128 -10.10 -2.69 -13.83
C ARG A 128 -8.99 -1.70 -14.12
N VAL A 129 -7.76 -2.15 -14.00
CA VAL A 129 -6.59 -1.40 -14.48
C VAL A 129 -6.69 -1.26 -15.99
N THR A 130 -6.36 -0.07 -16.50
CA THR A 130 -6.50 0.26 -17.93
C THR A 130 -5.15 0.61 -18.54
N GLN A 131 -5.00 0.41 -19.85
CA GLN A 131 -3.77 0.77 -20.57
C GLN A 131 -3.35 2.24 -20.36
N PRO A 132 -4.26 3.23 -20.36
CA PRO A 132 -3.90 4.62 -20.08
C PRO A 132 -3.27 4.86 -18.69
N MET A 133 -3.50 4.00 -17.70
CA MET A 133 -2.81 4.10 -16.39
C MET A 133 -1.34 3.73 -16.53
N ILE A 134 -1.04 2.71 -17.34
CA ILE A 134 0.32 2.25 -17.63
C ILE A 134 1.06 3.30 -18.46
N ASP A 135 0.41 3.82 -19.50
CA ASP A 135 0.97 4.85 -20.38
C ASP A 135 1.38 6.11 -19.59
N ARG A 136 0.61 6.47 -18.55
CA ARG A 136 0.97 7.57 -17.64
C ARG A 136 2.23 7.28 -16.84
N LEU A 137 2.38 6.08 -16.28
CA LEU A 137 3.61 5.69 -15.56
C LEU A 137 4.84 5.77 -16.46
N GLU A 138 4.71 5.31 -17.71
CA GLU A 138 5.79 5.37 -18.69
C GLU A 138 6.15 6.83 -19.03
N ALA A 139 5.14 7.71 -19.18
CA ALA A 139 5.38 9.14 -19.38
C ALA A 139 6.11 9.79 -18.19
N ASP A 140 5.73 9.49 -16.94
CA ASP A 140 6.46 10.03 -15.79
C ASP A 140 7.89 9.46 -15.71
N CYS A 141 8.08 8.19 -16.09
CA CYS A 141 9.42 7.60 -16.16
C CYS A 141 10.31 8.38 -17.13
N ASP A 142 9.80 8.64 -18.33
CA ASP A 142 10.53 9.39 -19.37
C ASP A 142 10.86 10.81 -18.91
N GLU A 143 9.89 11.52 -18.33
CA GLU A 143 10.06 12.89 -17.84
C GLU A 143 11.12 12.97 -16.71
N LEU A 144 10.99 12.15 -15.68
CA LEU A 144 11.90 12.17 -14.54
C LEU A 144 13.32 11.70 -14.92
N ASN A 145 13.43 10.72 -15.81
CA ASN A 145 14.71 10.16 -16.21
C ASN A 145 15.49 11.09 -17.15
N ALA A 146 14.82 11.96 -17.91
CA ALA A 146 15.46 12.91 -18.82
C ALA A 146 16.42 13.89 -18.12
N ALA A 147 16.16 14.21 -16.85
CA ALA A 147 17.00 15.13 -16.07
C ALA A 147 18.16 14.42 -15.33
N LEU A 148 18.21 13.09 -15.36
CA LEU A 148 19.17 12.30 -14.59
C LEU A 148 20.42 11.99 -15.42
N PRO A 149 21.61 11.99 -14.79
CA PRO A 149 22.82 11.52 -15.46
C PRO A 149 22.71 10.02 -15.80
N GLU A 150 23.46 9.59 -16.80
CA GLU A 150 23.56 8.17 -17.17
C GLU A 150 24.08 7.32 -15.99
N LEU A 151 23.44 6.17 -15.76
CA LEU A 151 23.81 5.24 -14.72
C LEU A 151 24.93 4.31 -15.19
N LYS A 152 26.09 4.35 -14.52
CA LYS A 152 27.30 3.58 -14.94
C LYS A 152 27.54 2.29 -14.14
N SER A 153 26.72 2.02 -13.12
CA SER A 153 26.74 0.80 -12.30
C SER A 153 25.38 0.61 -11.64
N PHE A 154 25.15 -0.51 -10.96
CA PHE A 154 23.95 -0.65 -10.11
C PHE A 154 23.98 0.34 -8.94
N VAL A 155 22.80 0.82 -8.55
CA VAL A 155 22.61 1.69 -7.37
C VAL A 155 22.45 0.82 -6.13
N LEU A 156 23.17 1.16 -5.06
CA LEU A 156 22.89 0.69 -3.72
C LEU A 156 21.62 1.41 -3.24
N PRO A 157 20.56 0.71 -2.81
CA PRO A 157 19.31 1.37 -2.45
C PRO A 157 19.51 2.27 -1.22
N GLY A 158 19.60 3.58 -1.44
CA GLY A 158 19.84 4.56 -0.40
C GLY A 158 20.18 5.95 -0.95
N GLY A 159 20.89 6.73 -0.15
CA GLY A 159 21.21 8.13 -0.43
C GLY A 159 20.47 9.03 0.56
N SER A 160 19.59 9.89 0.08
CA SER A 160 18.72 10.70 0.94
C SER A 160 17.59 9.87 1.58
N GLU A 161 16.95 10.43 2.61
CA GLU A 161 15.80 9.81 3.28
C GLU A 161 14.64 9.51 2.31
N PRO A 162 14.16 10.45 1.46
CA PRO A 162 13.11 10.15 0.48
C PRO A 162 13.54 9.10 -0.55
N ALA A 163 14.79 9.14 -1.04
CA ALA A 163 15.31 8.14 -1.97
C ALA A 163 15.31 6.73 -1.36
N SER A 164 15.75 6.61 -0.12
CA SER A 164 15.78 5.35 0.63
C SER A 164 14.37 4.77 0.80
N ARG A 165 13.39 5.60 1.16
CA ARG A 165 11.98 5.19 1.29
C ARG A 165 11.38 4.77 -0.05
N LEU A 166 11.70 5.48 -1.14
CA LEU A 166 11.27 5.12 -2.49
C LEU A 166 11.85 3.77 -2.93
N HIS A 167 13.10 3.47 -2.58
CA HIS A 167 13.67 2.15 -2.81
C HIS A 167 13.00 1.04 -2.01
N VAL A 168 12.57 1.30 -0.77
CA VAL A 168 11.74 0.34 -0.02
C VAL A 168 10.42 0.11 -0.76
N ALA A 169 9.69 1.18 -1.10
CA ALA A 169 8.43 1.09 -1.85
C ALA A 169 8.62 0.29 -3.17
N ARG A 170 9.69 0.55 -3.92
CA ARG A 170 10.05 -0.20 -5.14
C ARG A 170 10.14 -1.70 -4.89
N THR A 171 10.75 -2.15 -3.79
CA THR A 171 10.83 -3.58 -3.48
C THR A 171 9.47 -4.18 -3.11
N VAL A 172 8.59 -3.41 -2.46
CA VAL A 172 7.22 -3.83 -2.16
C VAL A 172 6.40 -3.93 -3.45
N ALA A 173 6.57 -3.00 -4.41
CA ALA A 173 5.93 -3.07 -5.72
C ALA A 173 6.30 -4.36 -6.47
N ARG A 174 7.57 -4.74 -6.46
CA ARG A 174 8.04 -6.02 -7.03
C ARG A 174 7.46 -7.24 -6.30
N ARG A 175 7.30 -7.15 -4.98
CA ARG A 175 6.66 -8.22 -4.21
C ARG A 175 5.16 -8.33 -4.54
N ALA A 176 4.46 -7.20 -4.71
CA ALA A 176 3.07 -7.18 -5.16
C ALA A 176 2.93 -7.79 -6.56
N GLU A 177 3.83 -7.44 -7.48
CA GLU A 177 3.90 -7.99 -8.83
C GLU A 177 4.03 -9.53 -8.78
N ILE A 178 4.99 -10.06 -8.00
CA ILE A 178 5.17 -11.52 -7.87
C ILE A 178 3.93 -12.20 -7.25
N ALA A 179 3.33 -11.61 -6.22
CA ALA A 179 2.13 -12.16 -5.60
C ALA A 179 0.95 -12.21 -6.57
N SER A 180 0.84 -11.20 -7.44
CA SER A 180 -0.21 -11.16 -8.47
C SER A 180 -0.05 -12.24 -9.55
N LEU A 181 1.17 -12.80 -9.75
CA LEU A 181 1.39 -13.97 -10.62
C LEU A 181 0.70 -15.23 -10.07
N GLN A 182 0.66 -15.38 -8.75
CA GLN A 182 0.10 -16.56 -8.08
C GLN A 182 -1.43 -16.52 -7.99
N ALA A 183 -2.01 -15.35 -8.18
CA ALA A 183 -3.43 -15.08 -7.92
C ALA A 183 -4.34 -15.18 -9.15
N ASP A 184 -3.77 -15.45 -10.35
CA ASP A 184 -4.50 -15.48 -11.63
C ASP A 184 -5.44 -14.27 -11.80
N VAL A 185 -4.84 -13.09 -11.83
CA VAL A 185 -5.51 -11.77 -11.85
C VAL A 185 -5.28 -11.04 -13.16
N SER A 186 -5.97 -9.92 -13.34
CA SER A 186 -5.86 -8.99 -14.48
C SER A 186 -4.42 -8.81 -14.98
N PRO A 187 -4.13 -9.14 -16.27
CA PRO A 187 -2.81 -8.93 -16.86
C PRO A 187 -2.35 -7.47 -16.83
N LEU A 188 -3.27 -6.51 -16.96
CA LEU A 188 -2.93 -5.09 -16.94
C LEU A 188 -2.52 -4.62 -15.54
N ALA A 189 -3.13 -5.16 -14.48
CA ALA A 189 -2.69 -4.87 -13.11
C ALA A 189 -1.24 -5.31 -12.87
N ARG A 190 -0.85 -6.46 -13.43
CA ARG A 190 0.55 -6.94 -13.39
C ARG A 190 1.49 -6.01 -14.14
N VAL A 191 1.12 -5.59 -15.35
CA VAL A 191 1.94 -4.67 -16.15
C VAL A 191 2.11 -3.33 -15.45
N TYR A 192 1.04 -2.81 -14.83
CA TYR A 192 1.08 -1.59 -14.02
C TYR A 192 2.05 -1.72 -12.83
N LEU A 193 1.95 -2.80 -12.04
CA LEU A 193 2.87 -3.02 -10.90
C LEU A 193 4.33 -3.13 -11.35
N ASN A 194 4.59 -3.78 -12.49
CA ASN A 194 5.94 -3.83 -13.04
C ASN A 194 6.43 -2.42 -13.40
N ARG A 195 5.66 -1.62 -14.17
CA ARG A 195 6.07 -0.26 -14.55
C ARG A 195 6.21 0.65 -13.35
N LEU A 196 5.35 0.49 -12.35
CA LEU A 196 5.45 1.26 -11.11
C LEU A 196 6.77 1.00 -10.38
N SER A 197 7.30 -0.23 -10.41
CA SER A 197 8.61 -0.48 -9.83
C SER A 197 9.75 0.23 -10.57
N ASP A 198 9.61 0.45 -11.88
CA ASP A 198 10.54 1.24 -12.69
C ASP A 198 10.43 2.73 -12.33
N LEU A 199 9.21 3.27 -12.25
CA LEU A 199 8.95 4.65 -11.82
C LEU A 199 9.53 4.92 -10.42
N LEU A 200 9.32 4.02 -9.46
CA LEU A 200 9.84 4.18 -8.09
C LEU A 200 11.37 4.12 -8.04
N PHE A 201 12.03 3.42 -8.96
CA PHE A 201 13.48 3.45 -9.10
C PHE A 201 13.96 4.81 -9.61
N ILE A 202 13.33 5.32 -10.68
CA ILE A 202 13.66 6.63 -11.26
C ILE A 202 13.40 7.75 -10.25
N ALA A 203 12.25 7.72 -9.58
CA ALA A 203 11.88 8.68 -8.54
C ALA A 203 12.88 8.69 -7.38
N ALA A 204 13.40 7.53 -6.95
CA ALA A 204 14.44 7.47 -5.91
C ALA A 204 15.70 8.24 -6.33
N ARG A 205 16.09 8.09 -7.61
CA ARG A 205 17.24 8.83 -8.16
C ARG A 205 16.99 10.32 -8.28
N THR A 206 15.78 10.70 -8.71
CA THR A 206 15.36 12.11 -8.75
C THR A 206 15.38 12.73 -7.35
N ALA A 207 14.98 11.98 -6.32
CA ALA A 207 15.04 12.46 -4.94
C ALA A 207 16.49 12.71 -4.47
N ASN A 208 17.41 11.80 -4.77
CA ASN A 208 18.85 12.01 -4.51
C ASN A 208 19.37 13.27 -5.22
N ALA A 209 19.06 13.41 -6.50
CA ALA A 209 19.48 14.56 -7.30
C ALA A 209 18.91 15.89 -6.76
N ALA A 210 17.65 15.91 -6.32
CA ALA A 210 17.00 17.08 -5.73
C ALA A 210 17.66 17.51 -4.40
N ASP A 211 18.13 16.55 -3.60
CA ASP A 211 18.82 16.78 -2.33
C ASP A 211 20.34 17.03 -2.51
N GLY A 212 20.85 17.01 -3.75
CA GLY A 212 22.28 17.14 -4.04
C GLY A 212 23.12 15.97 -3.54
N VAL A 213 22.52 14.79 -3.39
CA VAL A 213 23.18 13.55 -2.95
C VAL A 213 23.61 12.75 -4.17
N ASP A 214 24.88 12.36 -4.21
CA ASP A 214 25.40 11.47 -5.25
C ASP A 214 24.79 10.06 -5.16
N GLU A 215 24.53 9.44 -6.31
CA GLU A 215 24.05 8.06 -6.36
C GLU A 215 25.07 7.10 -5.74
N PRO A 216 24.72 6.35 -4.68
CA PRO A 216 25.63 5.36 -4.11
C PRO A 216 25.74 4.18 -5.07
N LEU A 217 26.85 4.10 -5.81
CA LEU A 217 27.07 3.05 -6.81
C LEU A 217 27.70 1.78 -6.20
N TRP A 218 27.18 0.63 -6.60
CA TRP A 218 27.75 -0.67 -6.27
C TRP A 218 29.14 -0.84 -6.89
N ARG A 219 30.06 -1.36 -6.08
CA ARG A 219 31.42 -1.75 -6.48
C ARG A 219 31.54 -3.28 -6.38
N PRO A 220 31.65 -4.00 -7.51
CA PRO A 220 31.76 -5.46 -7.49
C PRO A 220 32.98 -5.92 -6.68
N GLY A 221 32.75 -6.75 -5.65
CA GLY A 221 33.81 -7.37 -4.85
C GLY A 221 34.57 -6.44 -3.90
N ALA A 222 34.03 -5.25 -3.62
CA ALA A 222 34.62 -4.27 -2.71
C ALA A 222 34.29 -4.51 -1.23
#